data_AF-A0A4V3GV67-F1
#
_entry.id   AF-A0A4V3GV67-F1
#
_cell.length_a   1.000
_cell.length_b   1.000
_cell.length_c   1.000
_cell.angle_alpha   90.00
_cell.angle_beta   90.00
_cell.angle_gamma   90.00
#
_symmetry.space_group_name_H-M   'P 1'
#
loop_
_entity.id
_entity.type
_entity.pdbx_description
1 polymer ?
#
loop_
_entity_poly.entity_id
_entity_poly.type
_entity_poly.pdbx_seq_one_letter_code
_entity_poly.pdbx_strand_id
1 'polypeptide(L)'
;MRLVGFQGAVLAVLLAGPALAEPALLKVDFGFFPKGTTCQPYGTGGKVTMKEGREIRFKIKGDTGHVSFRCKQPDGRSFEVQTGRLLPTGNPSMVAVQINQDDHAHVLWDDGGLRKTVVADVLKWK
;
A
#
# COMPACT_ATOMS: atom_id res chain seq x y z
N MET A 1 65.97 -2.68 8.37
CA MET A 1 64.70 -2.01 8.69
C MET A 1 63.63 -2.57 7.76
N ARG A 2 62.63 -3.27 8.31
CA ARG A 2 61.55 -3.93 7.56
C ARG A 2 60.42 -2.93 7.33
N LEU A 3 60.09 -2.67 6.06
CA LEU A 3 58.86 -1.99 5.66
C LEU A 3 57.72 -3.03 5.68
N VAL A 4 56.78 -2.87 6.59
CA VAL A 4 55.53 -3.65 6.63
C VAL A 4 54.44 -2.75 6.05
N GLY A 5 54.03 -3.02 4.81
CA GLY A 5 52.86 -2.41 4.20
C GLY A 5 51.61 -3.09 4.75
N PHE A 6 50.80 -2.35 5.53
CA PHE A 6 49.52 -2.83 6.01
C PHE A 6 48.39 -2.42 5.04
N GLN A 7 47.63 -3.43 4.68
CA GLN A 7 46.48 -3.46 3.77
C GLN A 7 45.50 -2.30 4.00
N GLY A 8 45.14 -1.63 2.90
CA GLY A 8 44.04 -0.68 2.87
C GLY A 8 42.71 -1.41 3.10
N ALA A 9 42.06 -1.11 4.21
CA ALA A 9 40.69 -1.52 4.46
C ALA A 9 39.74 -0.65 3.62
N VAL A 10 39.07 -1.25 2.64
CA VAL A 10 37.96 -0.60 1.93
C VAL A 10 36.73 -0.68 2.84
N LEU A 11 36.33 0.47 3.40
CA LEU A 11 35.12 0.62 4.19
C LEU A 11 33.91 0.59 3.25
N ALA A 12 33.19 -0.53 3.19
CA ALA A 12 31.90 -0.60 2.51
C ALA A 12 30.84 0.10 3.39
N VAL A 13 30.50 1.34 3.07
CA VAL A 13 29.37 2.05 3.66
C VAL A 13 28.08 1.46 3.07
N LEU A 14 27.42 0.59 3.83
CA LEU A 14 26.06 0.15 3.55
C LEU A 14 25.12 1.35 3.74
N LEU A 15 24.68 1.95 2.63
CA LEU A 15 23.56 2.89 2.62
C LEU A 15 22.27 2.09 2.85
N ALA A 16 22.02 1.68 4.09
CA ALA A 16 20.67 1.32 4.52
C ALA A 16 19.86 2.63 4.55
N GLY A 17 19.20 2.94 3.43
CA GLY A 17 18.22 4.02 3.41
C GLY A 17 17.16 3.76 4.49
N PRO A 18 16.55 4.82 5.07
CA PRO A 18 15.48 4.63 6.03
C PRO A 18 14.36 3.83 5.34
N ALA A 19 14.06 2.65 5.85
CA ALA A 19 12.83 1.99 5.51
C ALA A 19 11.71 2.96 5.92
N LEU A 20 10.99 3.50 4.93
CA LEU A 20 9.80 4.30 5.21
C LEU A 20 8.92 3.42 6.08
N ALA A 21 8.63 3.88 7.30
CA ALA A 21 7.83 3.10 8.21
C ALA A 21 6.42 2.97 7.61
N GLU A 22 6.00 1.74 7.37
CA GLU A 22 4.70 1.44 6.79
C GLU A 22 3.71 1.06 7.89
N PRO A 23 2.41 1.30 7.72
CA PRO A 23 1.43 0.91 8.72
C PRO A 23 1.46 -0.60 8.95
N ALA A 24 1.39 -0.97 10.22
CA ALA A 24 1.27 -2.38 10.61
C ALA A 24 -0.03 -3.01 10.09
N LEU A 25 -1.06 -2.19 9.84
CA LEU A 25 -2.37 -2.61 9.34
C LEU A 25 -2.89 -1.67 8.26
N LEU A 26 -3.13 -2.22 7.06
CA LEU A 26 -3.83 -1.55 5.98
C LEU A 26 -5.21 -2.19 5.78
N LYS A 27 -6.26 -1.38 5.78
CA LYS A 27 -7.62 -1.79 5.37
C LYS A 27 -7.95 -1.11 4.04
N VAL A 28 -8.41 -1.87 3.07
CA VAL A 28 -8.78 -1.35 1.74
C VAL A 28 -10.18 -1.84 1.39
N ASP A 29 -11.08 -0.90 1.17
CA ASP A 29 -12.47 -1.18 0.79
C ASP A 29 -12.72 -0.62 -0.61
N PHE A 30 -13.26 -1.46 -1.51
CA PHE A 30 -13.73 -1.04 -2.82
C PHE A 30 -15.23 -0.76 -2.74
N GLY A 31 -15.56 0.53 -2.63
CA GLY A 31 -16.90 1.05 -2.46
C GLY A 31 -17.59 1.39 -3.79
N PHE A 32 -18.89 1.11 -3.87
CA PHE A 32 -19.74 1.52 -5.00
C PHE A 32 -19.32 0.98 -6.37
N PHE A 33 -18.61 -0.15 -6.43
CA PHE A 33 -18.31 -0.84 -7.68
C PHE A 33 -19.47 -1.77 -8.10
N PRO A 34 -19.62 -2.09 -9.40
CA PRO A 34 -20.65 -3.02 -9.86
C PRO A 34 -20.50 -4.39 -9.19
N LYS A 35 -21.64 -5.02 -8.88
CA LYS A 35 -21.65 -6.39 -8.33
C LYS A 35 -20.92 -7.34 -9.29
N GLY A 36 -20.06 -8.20 -8.74
CA GLY A 36 -19.21 -9.09 -9.53
C GLY A 36 -17.86 -8.48 -9.92
N THR A 37 -17.56 -7.25 -9.48
CA THR A 37 -16.19 -6.74 -9.51
C THR A 37 -15.31 -7.64 -8.63
N THR A 38 -14.15 -8.04 -9.14
CA THR A 38 -13.17 -8.82 -8.39
C THR A 38 -11.86 -8.06 -8.31
N CYS A 39 -11.14 -8.20 -7.20
CA CYS A 39 -9.85 -7.56 -7.00
C CYS A 39 -8.86 -8.55 -6.40
N GLN A 40 -7.61 -8.51 -6.86
CA GLN A 40 -6.51 -9.30 -6.33
C GLN A 40 -5.40 -8.38 -5.83
N PRO A 41 -5.01 -8.46 -4.54
CA PRO A 41 -3.86 -7.75 -4.01
C PRO A 41 -2.56 -8.36 -4.52
N TYR A 42 -1.55 -7.52 -4.74
CA TYR A 42 -0.18 -7.90 -5.06
C TYR A 42 0.81 -6.90 -4.44
N GLY A 43 2.10 -7.24 -4.47
CA GLY A 43 3.15 -6.38 -3.89
C GLY A 43 3.17 -6.41 -2.36
N THR A 44 2.74 -7.51 -1.74
CA THR A 44 2.83 -7.72 -0.29
C THR A 44 3.14 -9.18 0.02
N GLY A 45 4.07 -9.42 0.94
CA GLY A 45 4.29 -10.68 1.65
C GLY A 45 3.55 -10.74 2.99
N GLY A 46 2.78 -9.71 3.32
CA GLY A 46 1.97 -9.64 4.54
C GLY A 46 0.77 -10.58 4.54
N LYS A 47 0.13 -10.71 5.71
CA LYS A 47 -1.09 -11.52 5.83
C LYS A 47 -2.27 -10.76 5.25
N VAL A 48 -2.83 -11.28 4.17
CA VAL A 48 -4.05 -10.77 3.53
C VAL A 48 -5.28 -11.52 4.01
N THR A 49 -6.35 -10.81 4.32
CA THR A 49 -7.70 -11.36 4.55
C THR A 49 -8.70 -10.58 3.71
N MET A 50 -9.51 -11.29 2.95
CA MET A 50 -10.56 -10.71 2.10
C MET A 50 -11.94 -11.05 2.66
N LYS A 51 -12.87 -10.12 2.56
CA LYS A 51 -14.31 -10.35 2.76
C LYS A 51 -15.08 -9.69 1.62
N GLU A 52 -16.00 -10.44 1.05
CA GLU A 52 -16.91 -9.94 0.02
C GLU A 52 -18.33 -9.86 0.62
N GLY A 53 -19.00 -8.74 0.37
CA GLY A 53 -20.37 -8.48 0.80
C GLY A 53 -21.01 -7.42 -0.10
N ARG A 54 -21.51 -6.33 0.49
CA ARG A 54 -21.90 -5.14 -0.29
C ARG A 54 -20.68 -4.46 -0.95
N GLU A 55 -19.52 -4.60 -0.33
CA GLU A 55 -18.23 -4.04 -0.74
C GLU A 55 -17.19 -5.15 -0.72
N ILE A 56 -16.09 -4.96 -1.45
CA ILE A 56 -14.92 -5.86 -1.38
C ILE A 56 -13.96 -5.26 -0.37
N ARG A 57 -13.69 -5.98 0.72
CA ARG A 57 -12.87 -5.48 1.83
C ARG A 57 -11.63 -6.33 2.03
N PHE A 58 -10.49 -5.68 2.10
CA PHE A 58 -9.20 -6.28 2.36
C PHE A 58 -8.62 -5.78 3.67
N LYS A 59 -8.00 -6.70 4.41
CA LYS A 59 -7.22 -6.42 5.60
C LYS A 59 -5.83 -7.01 5.41
N ILE A 60 -4.81 -6.16 5.33
CA ILE A 60 -3.41 -6.54 5.12
C ILE A 60 -2.61 -6.19 6.37
N LYS A 61 -1.90 -7.17 6.93
CA LYS A 61 -1.04 -7.00 8.09
C LYS A 61 0.43 -7.24 7.72
N GLY A 62 1.28 -6.23 7.95
CA GLY A 62 2.67 -6.21 7.53
C GLY A 62 2.85 -5.99 6.03
N ASP A 63 4.03 -5.49 5.63
CA ASP A 63 4.44 -5.24 4.24
C ASP A 63 3.35 -4.53 3.42
N THR A 64 3.01 -3.30 3.82
CA THR A 64 1.81 -2.60 3.34
C THR A 64 2.11 -1.50 2.33
N GLY A 65 3.35 -1.03 2.22
CA GLY A 65 3.72 0.15 1.42
C GLY A 65 3.94 -0.13 -0.06
N HIS A 66 3.91 -1.38 -0.47
CA HIS A 66 3.89 -1.77 -1.88
C HIS A 66 2.58 -2.42 -2.32
N VAL A 67 1.60 -2.53 -1.41
CA VAL A 67 0.30 -3.13 -1.71
C VAL A 67 -0.37 -2.39 -2.85
N SER A 68 -0.74 -3.15 -3.87
CA SER A 68 -1.50 -2.71 -5.03
C SER A 68 -2.58 -3.73 -5.35
N PHE A 69 -3.57 -3.34 -6.15
CA PHE A 69 -4.69 -4.18 -6.53
C PHE A 69 -4.88 -4.16 -8.04
N ARG A 70 -5.12 -5.34 -8.61
CA ARG A 70 -5.67 -5.46 -9.95
C ARG A 70 -7.12 -5.86 -9.83
N CYS A 71 -8.00 -5.14 -10.50
CA CYS A 71 -9.44 -5.37 -10.43
C CYS A 71 -10.03 -5.55 -11.82
N LYS A 72 -11.07 -6.37 -11.91
CA LYS A 72 -11.85 -6.61 -13.12
C LYS A 72 -13.33 -6.45 -12.81
N GLN A 73 -13.99 -5.62 -13.62
CA GLN A 73 -15.43 -5.40 -13.59
C GLN A 73 -16.18 -6.47 -14.40
N PRO A 74 -17.47 -6.70 -14.12
CA PRO A 74 -18.27 -7.70 -14.83
C PRO A 74 -18.45 -7.38 -16.33
N ASP A 75 -18.32 -6.13 -16.75
CA ASP A 75 -18.34 -5.71 -18.15
C ASP A 75 -17.02 -6.00 -18.90
N GLY A 76 -16.02 -6.55 -18.20
CA GLY A 76 -14.72 -6.90 -18.76
C GLY A 76 -13.65 -5.82 -18.57
N ARG A 77 -14.02 -4.58 -18.23
CA ARG A 77 -13.04 -3.51 -17.96
C ARG A 77 -12.19 -3.85 -16.76
N SER A 78 -10.92 -3.44 -16.81
CA SER A 78 -9.96 -3.70 -15.73
C SER A 78 -9.26 -2.41 -15.31
N PHE A 79 -8.86 -2.35 -14.05
CA PHE A 79 -8.11 -1.23 -13.51
C PHE A 79 -7.12 -1.70 -12.45
N GLU A 80 -6.09 -0.90 -12.21
CA GLU A 80 -5.14 -1.10 -11.13
C GLU A 80 -5.16 0.08 -10.14
N VAL A 81 -4.90 -0.20 -8.86
CA VAL A 81 -4.77 0.83 -7.81
C VAL A 81 -3.54 0.55 -6.97
N GLN A 82 -2.71 1.57 -6.76
CA GLN A 82 -1.46 1.46 -6.00
C GLN A 82 -1.63 2.04 -4.59
N THR A 83 -2.28 1.29 -3.69
CA THR A 83 -2.62 1.76 -2.34
C THR A 83 -1.41 2.11 -1.48
N GLY A 84 -0.26 1.49 -1.71
CA GLY A 84 1.00 1.84 -1.05
C GLY A 84 1.41 3.31 -1.24
N ARG A 85 1.08 3.91 -2.40
CA ARG A 85 1.35 5.33 -2.68
C ARG A 85 0.35 6.29 -2.02
N LEU A 86 -0.74 5.76 -1.49
CA LEU A 86 -1.77 6.54 -0.81
C LEU A 86 -1.52 6.63 0.70
N LEU A 87 -0.51 5.91 1.20
CA LEU A 87 -0.20 5.90 2.61
C LEU A 87 0.33 7.27 3.05
N PRO A 88 -0.12 7.77 4.21
CA PRO A 88 0.41 8.99 4.78
C PRO A 88 1.87 8.78 5.19
N THR A 89 2.62 9.87 5.30
CA THR A 89 3.95 9.86 5.88
C THR A 89 3.89 9.57 7.39
N GLY A 90 5.01 9.15 7.97
CA GLY A 90 5.11 8.82 9.39
C GLY A 90 5.02 7.31 9.64
N ASN A 91 4.53 6.91 10.81
CA ASN A 91 4.36 5.50 11.18
C ASN A 91 2.99 5.24 11.83
N PRO A 92 1.88 5.45 11.10
CA PRO A 92 0.56 5.19 11.63
C PRO A 92 0.39 3.70 11.93
N SER A 93 -0.19 3.36 13.08
CA SER A 93 -0.44 1.95 13.42
C SER A 93 -1.45 1.27 12.46
N MET A 94 -2.36 2.06 11.89
CA MET A 94 -3.38 1.62 10.97
C MET A 94 -3.74 2.71 9.97
N VAL A 95 -3.95 2.32 8.71
CA VAL A 95 -4.54 3.15 7.66
C VAL A 95 -5.76 2.44 7.07
N ALA A 96 -6.84 3.18 6.84
CA ALA A 96 -8.02 2.72 6.11
C ALA A 96 -8.18 3.51 4.81
N VAL A 97 -8.37 2.81 3.70
CA VAL A 97 -8.53 3.39 2.37
C VAL A 97 -9.85 2.90 1.80
N GLN A 98 -10.75 3.81 1.44
CA GLN A 98 -11.92 3.50 0.63
C GLN A 98 -11.70 4.01 -0.77
N ILE A 99 -11.67 3.11 -1.75
CA ILE A 99 -11.56 3.41 -3.18
C ILE A 99 -12.96 3.37 -3.76
N ASN A 100 -13.34 4.40 -4.51
CA ASN A 100 -14.65 4.52 -5.13
C ASN A 100 -14.54 4.47 -6.67
N GLN A 101 -15.67 4.17 -7.33
CA GLN A 101 -15.74 4.11 -8.79
C GLN A 101 -15.56 5.47 -9.48
N ASP A 102 -15.74 6.58 -8.76
CA ASP A 102 -15.56 7.96 -9.23
C ASP A 102 -14.10 8.41 -9.28
N ASP A 103 -13.15 7.47 -9.22
CA ASP A 103 -11.70 7.70 -9.29
C ASP A 103 -11.10 8.43 -8.08
N HIS A 104 -11.75 8.31 -6.91
CA HIS A 104 -11.26 8.87 -5.66
C HIS A 104 -10.96 7.79 -4.61
N ALA A 105 -9.95 8.05 -3.79
CA ALA A 105 -9.68 7.33 -2.56
C ALA A 105 -9.84 8.24 -1.35
N HIS A 106 -10.63 7.81 -0.36
CA HIS A 106 -10.65 8.41 0.96
C HIS A 106 -9.69 7.65 1.87
N VAL A 107 -8.67 8.35 2.38
CA VAL A 107 -7.64 7.77 3.26
C VAL A 107 -7.83 8.31 4.67
N LEU A 108 -7.92 7.42 5.66
CA LEU A 108 -8.08 7.76 7.07
C LEU A 108 -7.03 7.06 7.92
N TRP A 109 -6.46 7.78 8.89
CA TRP A 109 -5.49 7.25 9.84
C TRP A 109 -5.55 8.02 11.16
N ASP A 110 -4.92 7.48 12.19
CA ASP A 110 -4.75 8.15 13.47
C ASP A 110 -3.30 8.61 13.63
N ASP A 111 -3.13 9.88 14.00
CA ASP A 111 -1.85 10.52 14.28
C ASP A 111 -2.04 11.57 15.39
N GLY A 112 -2.29 11.06 16.61
CA GLY A 112 -2.70 11.89 17.76
C GLY A 112 -4.11 12.48 17.62
N GLY A 113 -4.96 11.84 16.80
CA GLY A 113 -6.27 12.32 16.38
C GLY A 113 -6.61 11.83 14.97
N LEU A 114 -7.91 11.72 14.67
CA LEU A 114 -8.38 11.24 13.37
C LEU A 114 -7.98 12.22 12.26
N ARG A 115 -7.24 11.69 11.27
CA ARG A 115 -6.87 12.39 10.05
C ARG A 115 -7.61 11.79 8.85
N LYS A 116 -7.81 12.63 7.83
CA LYS A 116 -8.43 12.25 6.57
C LYS A 116 -7.81 13.02 5.42
N THR A 117 -7.61 12.35 4.29
CA THR A 117 -7.39 13.01 2.99
C THR A 117 -8.23 12.35 1.91
N VAL A 118 -8.37 13.04 0.77
CA VAL A 118 -8.99 12.51 -0.45
C VAL A 118 -7.99 12.66 -1.58
N VAL A 119 -7.77 11.58 -2.31
CA VAL A 119 -6.83 11.52 -3.44
C VAL A 119 -7.62 11.17 -4.69
N ALA A 120 -7.48 11.96 -5.75
CA ALA A 120 -8.08 11.70 -7.06
C ALA A 120 -7.13 10.90 -7.98
N ASP A 121 -7.64 10.46 -9.12
CA ASP A 121 -6.90 9.78 -10.20
C ASP A 121 -6.21 8.47 -9.75
N VAL A 122 -6.84 7.73 -8.84
CA VAL A 122 -6.28 6.52 -8.22
C VAL A 122 -6.50 5.24 -9.03
N LEU A 123 -7.47 5.22 -9.93
CA LEU A 123 -7.83 4.11 -10.81
C LEU A 123 -7.06 4.21 -12.13
N LYS A 124 -6.16 3.26 -12.37
CA LYS A 124 -5.46 3.14 -13.65
C LYS A 124 -6.16 2.13 -14.55
N TRP A 125 -7.13 2.63 -15.32
CA TRP A 125 -7.90 1.85 -16.30
C TRP A 125 -7.00 1.28 -17.42
N LYS A 126 -7.37 0.10 -17.92
CA LYS A 126 -6.69 -0.64 -18.99
C LYS A 126 -7.65 -0.94 -20.13
#